data_AF-A0A913XS81-F1
#
_entry.id   AF-A0A913XS81-F1
#
_cell.length_a   1.000
_cell.length_b   1.000
_cell.length_c   1.000
_cell.angle_alpha   90.00
_cell.angle_beta   90.00
_cell.angle_gamma   90.00
#
_symmetry.space_group_name_H-M   'P 1'
#
loop_
_entity.id
_entity.type
_entity.pdbx_description
1 polymer ?
#
loop_
_entity_poly.entity_id
_entity_poly.type
_entity_poly.pdbx_seq_one_letter_code
_entity_poly.pdbx_strand_id
1 'polypeptide(L)'
;MENDILDALEDLGCNIPFVKEEGAFTRAIEGELLTFDFMSLCVWLLTELKKVCPLGESLTEVEDAETFKLEMSGILNELGNPHPVLSGTDSLNNVPNRLLLLDYLTSELQACRMLDGVKDDKMEIDQQAISPTLEHVNSILLALQVPLPTKDTSVFTIFSQMEHTIRQLLGKLPKDFLGNPLLQKRLGESQWNKVEQINNQLNSEYSLRRQMLLKRLDVTIQSFGWSDQAKAKKDEMTTVFQPLRRAMSSSASVTVADVIASRTDLLRQPRTSSGAEREKTKCAINRVLMGKVPDRGGRPSTMNPPPPEMPSFRKREEAPKNQRPHSSRGGPGGRGRGGGRGGRGGKVQGGWGGDDRGGRGGHGKWGGGRGGHRNENPFGQGEKSHGHRDVYYS
;
A
#
# COMPACT_ATOMS: atom_id res chain seq x y z
N MET A 1 14.85 -43.30 20.03
CA MET A 1 13.91 -43.26 21.15
C MET A 1 14.65 -43.22 22.47
N GLU A 2 15.46 -44.22 22.85
CA GLU A 2 16.21 -44.17 24.13
C GLU A 2 17.12 -42.94 24.25
N ASN A 3 17.98 -42.67 23.25
CA ASN A 3 18.85 -41.49 23.28
C ASN A 3 18.05 -40.18 23.25
N ASP A 4 16.98 -40.11 22.46
CA ASP A 4 16.14 -38.91 22.37
C ASP A 4 15.46 -38.59 23.72
N ILE A 5 15.04 -39.63 24.46
CA ILE A 5 14.49 -39.49 25.81
C ILE A 5 15.57 -39.05 26.80
N LEU A 6 16.79 -39.59 26.71
CA LEU A 6 17.91 -39.17 27.56
C LEU A 6 18.28 -37.71 27.32
N ASP A 7 18.35 -37.27 26.07
CA ASP A 7 18.58 -35.88 25.69
C ASP A 7 17.46 -34.99 26.24
N ALA A 8 16.19 -35.40 26.09
CA ALA A 8 15.05 -34.66 26.63
C ALA A 8 15.07 -34.58 28.18
N LEU A 9 15.50 -35.65 28.87
CA LEU A 9 15.64 -35.65 30.33
C LEU A 9 16.78 -34.74 30.80
N GLU A 10 17.87 -34.65 30.04
CA GLU A 10 18.95 -33.70 30.30
C GLU A 10 18.46 -32.25 30.16
N ASP A 11 17.76 -31.94 29.06
CA ASP A 11 17.15 -30.63 28.80
C ASP A 11 16.14 -30.23 29.88
N LEU A 12 15.38 -31.21 30.40
CA LEU A 12 14.42 -31.01 31.48
C LEU A 12 15.07 -30.83 32.86
N GLY A 13 16.40 -30.98 32.98
CA GLY A 13 17.15 -30.82 34.22
C GLY A 13 16.95 -31.98 35.19
N CYS A 14 16.78 -33.21 34.68
CA CYS A 14 16.62 -34.39 35.51
C CYS A 14 17.87 -34.65 36.37
N ASN A 15 17.67 -34.70 37.68
CA ASN A 15 18.75 -34.90 38.66
C ASN A 15 18.81 -36.32 39.22
N ILE A 16 18.08 -37.26 38.63
CA ILE A 16 18.06 -38.65 39.09
C ILE A 16 19.42 -39.30 38.80
N PRO A 17 20.14 -39.81 39.82
CA PRO A 17 21.52 -40.28 39.66
C PRO A 17 21.69 -41.41 38.62
N PHE A 18 20.76 -42.35 38.53
CA PHE A 18 20.88 -43.49 37.63
C PHE A 18 20.75 -43.09 36.14
N VAL A 19 20.07 -41.98 35.82
CA VAL A 19 19.91 -41.53 34.43
C VAL A 19 21.24 -41.15 33.79
N LYS A 20 22.25 -40.78 34.61
CA LYS A 20 23.59 -40.40 34.16
C LYS A 20 24.59 -41.56 34.14
N GLU A 21 24.22 -42.73 34.64
CA GLU A 21 25.07 -43.92 34.64
C GLU A 21 24.91 -44.68 33.31
N GLU A 22 26.05 -44.94 32.64
CA GLU A 22 26.07 -45.60 31.34
C GLU A 22 25.39 -47.00 31.42
N GLY A 23 24.34 -47.20 30.62
CA GLY A 23 23.58 -48.45 30.57
C GLY A 23 22.63 -48.71 31.76
N ALA A 24 22.50 -47.79 32.72
CA ALA A 24 21.50 -47.93 33.80
C ALA A 24 20.07 -47.62 33.32
N PHE A 25 19.89 -46.68 32.39
CA PHE A 25 18.59 -46.38 31.78
C PHE A 25 17.99 -47.59 31.05
N THR A 26 18.80 -48.25 30.22
CA THR A 26 18.37 -49.47 29.51
C THR A 26 18.00 -50.58 30.49
N ARG A 27 18.79 -50.79 31.56
CA ARG A 27 18.47 -51.75 32.64
C ARG A 27 17.18 -51.42 33.39
N ALA A 28 16.86 -50.14 33.57
CA ALA A 28 15.64 -49.72 34.25
C ALA A 28 14.38 -50.04 33.42
N ILE A 29 14.49 -50.00 32.09
CA ILE A 29 13.34 -50.20 31.19
C ILE A 29 13.23 -51.66 30.75
N GLU A 30 14.32 -52.42 30.72
CA GLU A 30 14.34 -53.84 30.39
C GLU A 30 13.73 -54.74 31.50
N GLY A 31 13.27 -55.92 31.10
CA GLY A 31 12.71 -56.93 32.01
C GLY A 31 11.18 -57.03 32.00
N GLU A 32 10.64 -58.13 32.53
CA GLU A 32 9.20 -58.40 32.53
C GLU A 32 8.42 -57.55 33.55
N LEU A 33 9.09 -57.17 34.64
CA LEU A 33 8.51 -56.36 35.72
C LEU A 33 8.99 -54.90 35.63
N LEU A 34 8.21 -54.00 36.23
CA LEU A 34 8.60 -52.60 36.38
C LEU A 34 9.70 -52.49 37.44
N THR A 35 10.80 -51.84 37.09
CA THR A 35 11.87 -51.56 38.06
C THR A 35 11.51 -50.35 38.91
N PHE A 36 12.07 -50.30 40.12
CA PHE A 36 11.98 -49.12 41.00
C PHE A 36 12.48 -47.85 40.30
N ASP A 37 13.56 -47.96 39.53
CA ASP A 37 14.18 -46.85 38.81
C ASP A 37 13.24 -46.27 37.73
N PHE A 38 12.57 -47.14 36.96
CA PHE A 38 11.57 -46.72 35.98
C PHE A 38 10.36 -46.03 36.63
N MET A 39 9.83 -46.60 37.70
CA MET A 39 8.69 -46.04 38.41
C MET A 39 9.06 -44.67 39.03
N SER A 40 10.24 -44.58 39.64
CA SER A 40 10.77 -43.32 40.21
C SER A 40 10.94 -42.22 39.17
N LEU A 41 11.39 -42.56 37.95
CA LEU A 41 11.51 -41.61 36.85
C LEU A 41 10.14 -41.07 36.41
N CYS A 42 9.13 -41.94 36.32
CA CYS A 42 7.77 -41.53 35.98
C CYS A 42 7.17 -40.61 37.05
N VAL A 43 7.38 -40.93 38.35
CA VAL A 43 6.98 -40.07 39.48
C VAL A 43 7.60 -38.68 39.34
N TRP A 44 8.90 -38.61 39.02
CA TRP A 44 9.59 -37.33 38.86
C TRP A 44 9.02 -36.50 37.71
N LEU A 45 8.84 -37.11 36.54
CA LEU A 45 8.25 -36.43 35.37
C LEU A 45 6.86 -35.87 35.69
N LEU A 46 6.01 -36.66 36.33
CA LEU A 46 4.66 -36.23 36.71
C LEU A 46 4.67 -35.17 37.81
N THR A 47 5.62 -35.23 38.74
CA THR A 47 5.80 -34.19 39.76
C THR A 47 6.20 -32.86 39.14
N GLU A 48 7.12 -32.87 38.17
CA GLU A 48 7.48 -31.68 37.40
C GLU A 48 6.31 -31.19 36.55
N LEU A 49 5.55 -32.09 35.93
CA LEU A 49 4.39 -31.74 35.10
C LEU A 49 3.27 -31.12 35.93
N LYS A 50 3.03 -31.59 37.15
CA LYS A 50 2.05 -31.03 38.08
C LYS A 50 2.37 -29.60 38.55
N LYS A 51 3.64 -29.16 38.48
CA LYS A 51 4.00 -27.76 38.74
C LYS A 51 3.47 -26.81 37.66
N VAL A 52 3.27 -27.34 36.45
CA VAL A 52 3.05 -26.57 35.23
C VAL A 52 1.63 -26.80 34.66
N CYS A 53 1.06 -27.99 34.91
CA CYS A 53 -0.28 -28.40 34.50
C CYS A 53 -1.12 -28.75 35.75
N PRO A 54 -2.37 -28.26 35.87
CA PRO A 54 -3.23 -28.51 37.02
C PRO A 54 -3.81 -29.94 37.00
N LEU A 55 -2.97 -30.94 37.27
CA LEU A 55 -3.37 -32.33 37.44
C LEU A 55 -4.01 -32.56 38.81
N GLY A 56 -5.20 -33.15 38.83
CA GLY A 56 -5.91 -33.59 40.03
C GLY A 56 -5.21 -34.79 40.67
N GLU A 57 -4.86 -35.79 39.88
CA GLU A 57 -4.24 -37.02 40.36
C GLU A 57 -2.71 -36.84 40.59
N SER A 58 -2.14 -37.67 41.46
CA SER A 58 -0.71 -37.73 41.74
C SER A 58 -0.30 -39.18 41.84
N LEU A 59 0.84 -39.50 41.24
CA LEU A 59 1.42 -40.82 41.36
C LEU A 59 2.24 -40.88 42.65
N THR A 60 1.87 -41.78 43.56
CA THR A 60 2.47 -41.87 44.90
C THR A 60 3.20 -43.18 45.16
N GLU A 61 2.84 -44.23 44.42
CA GLU A 61 3.37 -45.57 44.63
C GLU A 61 4.59 -45.84 43.75
N VAL A 62 5.64 -46.47 44.30
CA VAL A 62 6.89 -46.79 43.59
C VAL A 62 7.40 -48.19 43.95
N GLU A 63 6.81 -48.84 44.96
CA GLU A 63 7.18 -50.17 45.43
C GLU A 63 6.20 -51.24 44.93
N ASP A 64 4.93 -50.89 44.74
CA ASP A 64 3.90 -51.79 44.17
C ASP A 64 3.57 -51.47 42.70
N ALA A 65 4.04 -52.35 41.80
CA ALA A 65 3.86 -52.21 40.36
C ALA A 65 2.39 -52.25 39.91
N GLU A 66 1.51 -53.00 40.58
CA GLU A 66 0.10 -53.11 40.17
C GLU A 66 -0.69 -51.85 40.53
N THR A 67 -0.43 -51.30 41.73
CA THR A 67 -0.99 -50.00 42.13
C THR A 67 -0.43 -48.87 41.26
N PHE A 68 0.88 -48.87 40.97
CA PHE A 68 1.51 -47.92 40.05
C PHE A 68 0.82 -47.89 38.66
N LYS A 69 0.56 -49.07 38.08
CA LYS A 69 -0.10 -49.19 36.77
C LYS A 69 -1.52 -48.59 36.78
N LEU A 70 -2.25 -48.77 37.88
CA LEU A 70 -3.60 -48.24 38.03
C LEU A 70 -3.59 -46.71 38.14
N GLU A 71 -2.72 -46.15 38.99
CA GLU A 71 -2.53 -44.70 39.13
C GLU A 71 -2.09 -44.06 37.80
N MET A 72 -1.11 -44.68 37.12
CA MET A 72 -0.65 -44.22 35.81
C MET A 72 -1.78 -44.20 34.78
N SER A 73 -2.63 -45.22 34.76
CA SER A 73 -3.77 -45.27 33.83
C SER A 73 -4.80 -44.17 34.12
N GLY A 74 -5.00 -43.78 35.38
CA GLY A 74 -5.86 -42.64 35.76
C GLY A 74 -5.30 -41.32 35.23
N ILE A 75 -4.02 -41.07 35.47
CA ILE A 75 -3.31 -39.86 35.05
C ILE A 75 -3.25 -39.74 33.53
N LEU A 76 -3.01 -40.84 32.79
CA LEU A 76 -3.03 -40.82 31.32
C LEU A 76 -4.42 -40.50 30.76
N ASN A 77 -5.49 -40.92 31.43
CA ASN A 77 -6.85 -40.53 31.05
C ASN A 77 -7.11 -39.04 31.32
N GLU A 78 -6.63 -38.52 32.46
CA GLU A 78 -6.73 -37.09 32.79
C GLU A 78 -5.96 -36.21 31.80
N LEU A 79 -4.76 -36.64 31.39
CA LEU A 79 -3.94 -35.97 30.37
C LEU A 79 -4.50 -36.06 28.95
N GLY A 80 -5.54 -36.87 28.71
CA GLY A 80 -6.12 -37.06 27.38
C GLY A 80 -5.17 -37.77 26.40
N ASN A 81 -4.40 -38.74 26.90
CA ASN A 81 -3.37 -39.46 26.15
C ASN A 81 -3.86 -39.96 24.76
N PRO A 82 -3.17 -39.58 23.66
CA PRO A 82 -3.55 -39.99 22.30
C PRO A 82 -3.16 -41.43 21.94
N HIS A 83 -2.38 -42.12 22.78
CA HIS A 83 -1.87 -43.47 22.52
C HIS A 83 -2.74 -44.55 23.21
N PRO A 84 -3.65 -45.23 22.47
CA PRO A 84 -4.53 -46.25 23.06
C PRO A 84 -3.76 -47.46 23.59
N VAL A 85 -2.53 -47.69 23.10
CA VAL A 85 -1.67 -48.81 23.53
C VAL A 85 -1.18 -48.64 24.97
N LEU A 86 -1.14 -47.40 25.47
CA LEU A 86 -0.80 -47.08 26.86
C LEU A 86 -2.02 -47.09 27.79
N SER A 87 -3.22 -47.37 27.27
CA SER A 87 -4.44 -47.44 28.07
C SER A 87 -4.59 -48.82 28.72
N GLY A 88 -4.77 -48.85 30.05
CA GLY A 88 -4.98 -50.08 30.82
C GLY A 88 -3.75 -50.54 31.61
N THR A 89 -3.97 -51.44 32.57
CA THR A 89 -2.98 -51.85 33.57
C THR A 89 -1.84 -52.69 32.99
N ASP A 90 -2.10 -53.51 31.97
CA ASP A 90 -1.08 -54.36 31.34
C ASP A 90 -0.23 -53.64 30.29
N SER A 91 -0.52 -52.37 30.03
CA SER A 91 0.13 -51.60 28.96
C SER A 91 1.64 -51.46 29.16
N LEU A 92 2.14 -51.46 30.41
CA LEU A 92 3.56 -51.22 30.72
C LEU A 92 4.39 -52.49 30.85
N ASN A 93 3.86 -53.66 30.51
CA ASN A 93 4.60 -54.92 30.59
C ASN A 93 5.69 -55.07 29.52
N ASN A 94 5.62 -54.27 28.43
CA ASN A 94 6.56 -54.33 27.32
C ASN A 94 7.45 -53.09 27.24
N VAL A 95 8.74 -53.29 26.93
CA VAL A 95 9.75 -52.24 26.75
C VAL A 95 9.32 -51.11 25.79
N PRO A 96 8.73 -51.38 24.60
CA PRO A 96 8.32 -50.32 23.67
C PRO A 96 7.27 -49.37 24.27
N ASN A 97 6.36 -49.89 25.10
CA ASN A 97 5.33 -49.08 25.73
C ASN A 97 5.90 -48.24 26.88
N ARG A 98 6.90 -48.77 27.60
CA ARG A 98 7.63 -48.00 28.62
C ARG A 98 8.38 -46.82 28.00
N LEU A 99 9.02 -47.04 26.85
CA LEU A 99 9.70 -45.97 26.10
C LEU A 99 8.69 -44.95 25.55
N LEU A 100 7.58 -45.41 24.96
CA LEU A 100 6.53 -44.53 24.46
C LEU A 100 5.91 -43.68 25.58
N LEU A 101 5.73 -44.25 26.77
CA LEU A 101 5.26 -43.51 27.94
C LEU A 101 6.24 -42.40 28.32
N LEU A 102 7.54 -42.71 28.40
CA LEU A 102 8.56 -41.73 28.77
C LEU A 102 8.66 -40.62 27.72
N ASP A 103 8.65 -40.96 26.43
CA ASP A 103 8.66 -40.02 25.31
C ASP A 103 7.44 -39.08 25.34
N TYR A 104 6.26 -39.63 25.64
CA TYR A 104 5.03 -38.85 25.81
C TYR A 104 5.15 -37.89 27.00
N LEU A 105 5.56 -38.38 28.18
CA LEU A 105 5.64 -37.56 29.39
C LEU A 105 6.72 -36.47 29.31
N THR A 106 7.88 -36.76 28.70
CA THR A 106 8.92 -35.74 28.47
C THR A 106 8.43 -34.68 27.49
N SER A 107 7.78 -35.08 26.39
CA SER A 107 7.22 -34.17 25.39
C SER A 107 6.13 -33.27 25.98
N GLU A 108 5.20 -33.82 26.76
CA GLU A 108 4.14 -33.04 27.43
C GLU A 108 4.73 -32.07 28.46
N LEU A 109 5.74 -32.49 29.23
CA LEU A 109 6.40 -31.62 30.19
C LEU A 109 7.14 -30.47 29.48
N GLN A 110 7.85 -30.76 28.38
CA GLN A 110 8.51 -29.75 27.56
C GLN A 110 7.48 -28.77 26.97
N ALA A 111 6.39 -29.26 26.40
CA ALA A 111 5.32 -28.43 25.84
C ALA A 111 4.67 -27.54 26.92
N CYS A 112 4.35 -28.12 28.07
CA CYS A 112 3.81 -27.38 29.21
C CYS A 112 4.80 -26.31 29.68
N ARG A 113 6.09 -26.62 29.83
CA ARG A 113 7.12 -25.63 30.22
C ARG A 113 7.33 -24.55 29.16
N MET A 114 7.19 -24.87 27.87
CA MET A 114 7.22 -23.85 26.81
C MET A 114 6.02 -22.92 26.89
N LEU A 115 4.82 -23.45 27.17
CA LEU A 115 3.60 -22.66 27.35
C LEU A 115 3.62 -21.83 28.63
N ASP A 116 4.16 -22.39 29.72
CA ASP A 116 4.27 -21.73 31.03
C ASP A 116 5.49 -20.82 31.14
N GLY A 117 6.51 -21.02 30.31
CA GLY A 117 7.60 -20.08 30.03
C GLY A 117 7.15 -18.84 29.25
N VAL A 118 5.89 -18.83 28.77
CA VAL A 118 5.17 -17.61 28.34
C VAL A 118 4.46 -16.94 29.53
N LYS A 119 4.78 -17.30 30.79
CA LYS A 119 4.49 -16.44 31.94
C LYS A 119 5.47 -15.28 31.93
N ASP A 120 5.00 -14.11 31.47
CA ASP A 120 5.29 -12.73 31.92
C ASP A 120 6.70 -12.41 32.50
N ASP A 121 7.73 -13.19 32.17
CA ASP A 121 9.08 -12.67 32.08
C ASP A 121 8.94 -11.60 31.03
N LYS A 122 9.36 -10.39 31.43
CA LYS A 122 9.52 -9.29 30.52
C LYS A 122 10.34 -9.86 29.36
N MET A 123 9.66 -10.23 28.28
CA MET A 123 10.13 -9.84 26.98
C MET A 123 10.53 -8.40 27.22
N GLU A 124 11.83 -8.13 27.21
CA GLU A 124 12.26 -6.91 26.57
C GLU A 124 11.60 -6.99 25.20
N ILE A 125 10.35 -6.51 25.15
CA ILE A 125 9.74 -6.00 23.95
C ILE A 125 10.79 -4.98 23.60
N ASP A 126 11.64 -5.37 22.66
CA ASP A 126 12.58 -4.47 22.05
C ASP A 126 11.71 -3.27 21.67
N GLN A 127 11.83 -2.17 22.41
CA GLN A 127 10.96 -1.00 22.25
C GLN A 127 11.08 -0.43 20.82
N GLN A 128 12.02 -0.97 20.05
CA GLN A 128 12.27 -0.79 18.64
C GLN A 128 11.27 -1.49 17.70
N ALA A 129 10.34 -2.30 18.22
CA ALA A 129 9.26 -2.90 17.43
C ALA A 129 7.86 -2.65 18.01
N ILE A 130 7.62 -1.49 18.62
CA ILE A 130 6.23 -1.00 18.70
C ILE A 130 5.74 -0.94 17.26
N SER A 131 4.68 -1.68 16.94
CA SER A 131 4.08 -1.64 15.61
C SER A 131 3.85 -0.17 15.25
N PRO A 132 4.29 0.31 14.06
CA PRO A 132 4.07 1.70 13.67
C PRO A 132 2.57 2.07 13.74
N THR A 133 1.69 1.09 13.58
CA THR A 133 0.24 1.25 13.76
C THR A 133 -0.12 1.64 15.20
N LEU A 134 0.50 1.04 16.21
CA LEU A 134 0.27 1.34 17.62
C LEU A 134 0.78 2.74 17.98
N GLU A 135 1.93 3.17 17.43
CA GLU A 135 2.43 4.54 17.60
C GLU A 135 1.45 5.57 17.04
N HIS A 136 0.88 5.33 15.86
CA HIS A 136 -0.14 6.21 15.28
C HIS A 136 -1.40 6.25 16.15
N VAL A 137 -1.88 5.11 16.63
CA VAL A 137 -3.06 5.07 17.53
C VAL A 137 -2.78 5.85 18.81
N ASN A 138 -1.63 5.65 19.45
CA ASN A 138 -1.24 6.40 20.64
C ASN A 138 -1.13 7.90 20.37
N SER A 139 -0.57 8.29 19.22
CA SER A 139 -0.49 9.69 18.80
C SER A 139 -1.86 10.33 18.65
N ILE A 140 -2.83 9.61 18.08
CA ILE A 140 -4.21 10.10 17.96
C ILE A 140 -4.88 10.20 19.33
N LEU A 141 -4.70 9.21 20.20
CA LEU A 141 -5.27 9.25 21.56
C LEU A 141 -4.74 10.42 22.37
N LEU A 142 -3.43 10.66 22.32
CA LEU A 142 -2.79 11.83 22.94
C LEU A 142 -3.33 13.15 22.37
N ALA A 143 -3.47 13.25 21.05
CA ALA A 143 -4.03 14.44 20.39
C ALA A 143 -5.50 14.69 20.78
N LEU A 144 -6.28 13.63 20.98
CA LEU A 144 -7.67 13.69 21.43
C LEU A 144 -7.82 13.78 22.96
N GLN A 145 -6.72 13.75 23.72
CA GLN A 145 -6.70 13.71 25.19
C GLN A 145 -7.52 12.55 25.77
N VAL A 146 -7.54 11.41 25.06
CA VAL A 146 -8.17 10.17 25.52
C VAL A 146 -7.12 9.33 26.27
N PRO A 147 -7.49 8.64 27.36
CA PRO A 147 -6.56 7.78 28.09
C PRO A 147 -5.90 6.72 27.20
N LEU A 148 -4.62 6.45 27.43
CA LEU A 148 -3.93 5.36 26.75
C LEU A 148 -4.53 4.00 27.16
N PRO A 149 -4.59 3.03 26.23
CA PRO A 149 -5.15 1.72 26.51
C PRO A 149 -4.31 0.96 27.54
N THR A 150 -4.98 0.32 28.48
CA THR A 150 -4.39 -0.66 29.41
C THR A 150 -4.50 -2.08 28.84
N LYS A 151 -3.85 -3.07 29.47
CA LYS A 151 -3.89 -4.49 29.05
C LYS A 151 -5.32 -5.03 28.89
N ASP A 152 -6.28 -4.49 29.66
CA ASP A 152 -7.69 -4.93 29.64
C ASP A 152 -8.57 -4.16 28.64
N THR A 153 -8.02 -3.15 27.95
CA THR A 153 -8.80 -2.28 27.08
C THR A 153 -9.01 -2.94 25.71
N SER A 154 -10.26 -3.23 25.36
CA SER A 154 -10.58 -3.78 24.04
C SER A 154 -10.40 -2.75 22.91
N VAL A 155 -10.01 -3.22 21.71
CA VAL A 155 -9.86 -2.40 20.50
C VAL A 155 -11.15 -1.63 20.16
N PHE A 156 -12.30 -2.28 20.32
CA PHE A 156 -13.60 -1.66 20.07
C PHE A 156 -13.85 -0.47 21.01
N THR A 157 -13.47 -0.61 22.29
CA THR A 157 -13.61 0.47 23.28
C THR A 157 -12.75 1.68 22.90
N ILE A 158 -11.52 1.45 22.44
CA ILE A 158 -10.60 2.52 22.00
C ILE A 158 -11.22 3.31 20.85
N PHE A 159 -11.62 2.64 19.77
CA PHE A 159 -12.21 3.32 18.61
C PHE A 159 -13.54 4.00 18.92
N SER A 160 -14.35 3.42 19.81
CA SER A 160 -15.61 4.03 20.26
C SER A 160 -15.36 5.33 21.04
N GLN A 161 -14.35 5.34 21.93
CA GLN A 161 -13.95 6.55 22.65
C GLN A 161 -13.41 7.62 21.70
N MET A 162 -12.55 7.24 20.75
CA MET A 162 -12.04 8.16 19.72
C MET A 162 -13.19 8.77 18.90
N GLU A 163 -14.11 7.95 18.40
CA GLU A 163 -15.27 8.41 17.64
C GLU A 163 -16.12 9.37 18.47
N HIS A 164 -16.39 9.04 19.74
CA HIS A 164 -17.17 9.88 20.63
C HIS A 164 -16.53 11.27 20.83
N THR A 165 -15.24 11.31 21.16
CA THR A 165 -14.49 12.55 21.35
C THR A 165 -14.45 13.40 20.08
N ILE A 166 -14.22 12.78 18.92
CA ILE A 166 -14.24 13.48 17.63
C ILE A 166 -15.63 14.08 17.37
N ARG A 167 -16.72 13.33 17.58
CA ARG A 167 -18.09 13.85 17.40
C ARG A 167 -18.38 15.02 18.34
N GLN A 168 -17.93 14.97 19.59
CA GLN A 168 -18.08 16.08 20.54
C GLN A 168 -17.33 17.33 20.07
N LEU A 169 -16.09 17.18 19.59
CA LEU A 169 -15.29 18.30 19.08
C LEU A 169 -15.92 18.92 17.83
N LEU A 170 -16.39 18.09 16.90
CA LEU A 170 -17.09 18.55 15.70
C LEU A 170 -18.37 19.32 16.04
N GLY A 171 -19.09 18.93 17.11
CA GLY A 171 -20.28 19.64 17.57
C GLY A 171 -20.01 21.05 18.12
N LYS A 172 -18.78 21.33 18.58
CA LYS A 172 -18.37 22.66 19.07
C LYS A 172 -17.93 23.60 17.94
N LEU A 173 -17.61 23.07 16.77
CA LEU A 173 -17.10 23.83 15.63
C LEU A 173 -18.26 24.42 14.79
N PRO A 174 -18.02 25.50 14.02
CA PRO A 174 -19.01 26.04 13.10
C PRO A 174 -19.50 25.01 12.08
N LYS A 175 -20.76 25.15 11.65
CA LYS A 175 -21.30 24.38 10.51
C LYS A 175 -20.40 24.60 9.28
N ASP A 176 -20.05 23.52 8.59
CA ASP A 176 -19.11 23.48 7.44
C ASP A 176 -17.63 23.76 7.72
N PHE A 177 -17.17 23.75 8.98
CA PHE A 177 -15.75 23.98 9.28
C PHE A 177 -14.77 23.06 8.52
N LEU A 178 -15.12 21.78 8.35
CA LEU A 178 -14.29 20.79 7.62
C LEU A 178 -14.71 20.60 6.15
N GLY A 179 -15.81 21.21 5.71
CA GLY A 179 -16.44 20.90 4.43
C GLY A 179 -17.01 19.47 4.35
N ASN A 180 -17.55 19.13 3.17
CA ASN A 180 -18.20 17.83 2.96
C ASN A 180 -17.20 16.75 2.49
N PRO A 181 -17.38 15.48 2.88
CA PRO A 181 -16.63 14.36 2.30
C PRO A 181 -16.77 14.31 0.78
N LEU A 182 -15.65 14.09 0.08
CA LEU A 182 -15.70 13.83 -1.37
C LEU A 182 -16.21 12.43 -1.66
N LEU A 183 -15.80 11.43 -0.86
CA LEU A 183 -16.35 10.09 -0.93
C LEU A 183 -17.67 10.02 -0.13
N GLN A 184 -18.78 10.11 -0.85
CA GLN A 184 -20.12 10.11 -0.24
C GLN A 184 -20.75 8.71 -0.16
N LYS A 185 -20.34 7.81 -1.05
CA LYS A 185 -20.90 6.45 -1.13
C LYS A 185 -20.07 5.49 -0.29
N ARG A 186 -20.76 4.58 0.39
CA ARG A 186 -20.12 3.41 0.98
C ARG A 186 -19.69 2.46 -0.14
N LEU A 187 -18.45 2.00 -0.07
CA LEU A 187 -17.90 1.04 -1.01
C LEU A 187 -17.92 -0.35 -0.36
N GLY A 188 -18.25 -1.36 -1.16
CA GLY A 188 -18.11 -2.76 -0.77
C GLY A 188 -16.66 -3.23 -0.89
N GLU A 189 -16.37 -4.42 -0.36
CA GLU A 189 -15.02 -5.00 -0.35
C GLU A 189 -14.39 -5.08 -1.76
N SER A 190 -15.15 -5.58 -2.74
CA SER A 190 -14.68 -5.66 -4.14
C SER A 190 -14.38 -4.29 -4.76
N GLN A 191 -15.03 -3.23 -4.30
CA GLN A 191 -14.78 -1.87 -4.74
C GLN A 191 -13.56 -1.26 -4.03
N TRP A 192 -13.38 -1.53 -2.74
CA TRP A 192 -12.17 -1.14 -2.01
C TRP A 192 -10.92 -1.76 -2.61
N ASN A 193 -10.97 -3.04 -2.97
CA ASN A 193 -9.86 -3.72 -3.66
C ASN A 193 -9.53 -3.02 -4.99
N LYS A 194 -10.54 -2.55 -5.73
CA LYS A 194 -10.31 -1.75 -6.95
C LYS A 194 -9.72 -0.37 -6.65
N VAL A 195 -10.17 0.30 -5.59
CA VAL A 195 -9.62 1.61 -5.17
C VAL A 195 -8.15 1.46 -4.81
N GLU A 196 -7.77 0.40 -4.10
CA GLU A 196 -6.39 0.12 -3.75
C GLU A 196 -5.52 -0.16 -4.99
N GLN A 197 -6.05 -0.94 -5.94
CA GLN A 197 -5.38 -1.15 -7.23
C GLN A 197 -5.14 0.17 -7.99
N ILE A 198 -6.16 1.03 -8.05
CA ILE A 198 -6.05 2.36 -8.69
C ILE A 198 -5.01 3.21 -7.96
N ASN A 199 -5.04 3.24 -6.61
CA ASN A 199 -4.08 3.99 -5.81
C ASN A 199 -2.64 3.53 -6.08
N ASN A 200 -2.42 2.22 -6.16
CA ASN A 200 -1.10 1.64 -6.45
C ASN A 200 -0.61 2.03 -7.86
N GLN A 201 -1.49 1.96 -8.87
CA GLN A 201 -1.17 2.39 -10.23
C GLN A 201 -0.82 3.88 -10.29
N LEU A 202 -1.64 4.74 -9.69
CA LEU A 202 -1.40 6.18 -9.65
C LEU A 202 -0.10 6.49 -8.91
N ASN A 203 0.14 5.87 -7.76
CA ASN A 203 1.39 6.06 -7.00
C ASN A 203 2.61 5.67 -7.81
N SER A 204 2.56 4.59 -8.59
CA SER A 204 3.66 4.20 -9.48
C SER A 204 3.94 5.26 -10.54
N GLU A 205 2.89 5.78 -11.18
CA GLU A 205 2.98 6.79 -12.24
C GLU A 205 3.46 8.14 -11.69
N TYR A 206 2.91 8.59 -10.57
CA TYR A 206 3.34 9.82 -9.91
C TYR A 206 4.76 9.72 -9.38
N SER A 207 5.19 8.53 -8.91
CA SER A 207 6.57 8.32 -8.50
C SER A 207 7.52 8.45 -9.69
N LEU A 208 7.18 7.87 -10.85
CA LEU A 208 7.95 8.04 -12.08
C LEU A 208 8.03 9.52 -12.51
N ARG A 209 6.90 10.25 -12.46
CA ARG A 209 6.89 11.71 -12.74
C ARG A 209 7.78 12.49 -11.78
N ARG A 210 7.73 12.18 -10.48
CA ARG A 210 8.60 12.81 -9.47
C ARG A 210 10.07 12.50 -9.73
N GLN A 211 10.43 11.27 -10.09
CA GLN A 211 11.79 10.91 -10.49
C GLN A 211 12.27 11.74 -11.69
N MET A 212 11.44 11.88 -12.73
CA MET A 212 11.76 12.71 -13.89
C MET A 212 11.99 14.18 -13.48
N LEU A 213 11.11 14.75 -12.65
CA LEU A 213 11.27 16.13 -12.16
C LEU A 213 12.54 16.31 -11.33
N LEU A 214 12.88 15.34 -10.46
CA LEU A 214 14.12 15.36 -9.70
C LEU A 214 15.34 15.25 -10.60
N LYS A 215 15.31 14.40 -11.62
CA LYS A 215 16.39 14.33 -12.63
C LYS A 215 16.51 15.63 -13.41
N ARG A 216 15.40 16.24 -13.80
CA ARG A 216 15.39 17.55 -14.46
C ARG A 216 16.00 18.62 -13.57
N LEU A 217 15.69 18.62 -12.27
CA LEU A 217 16.31 19.52 -11.31
C LEU A 217 17.83 19.29 -11.21
N ASP A 218 18.25 18.02 -11.09
CA ASP A 218 19.66 17.63 -11.04
C ASP A 218 20.43 18.14 -12.27
N VAL A 219 19.89 17.90 -13.48
CA VAL A 219 20.50 18.36 -14.74
C VAL A 219 20.49 19.90 -14.84
N THR A 220 19.43 20.56 -14.37
CA THR A 220 19.36 22.03 -14.36
C THR A 220 20.49 22.61 -13.52
N ILE A 221 20.76 22.03 -12.35
CA ILE A 221 21.84 22.50 -11.47
C ILE A 221 23.21 22.16 -12.03
N GLN A 222 23.37 21.00 -12.67
CA GLN A 222 24.58 20.65 -13.41
C GLN A 222 24.88 21.66 -14.53
N SER A 223 23.84 22.16 -15.22
CA SER A 223 24.01 23.13 -16.30
C SER A 223 24.60 24.47 -15.83
N PHE A 224 24.37 24.87 -14.58
CA PHE A 224 24.99 26.07 -14.02
C PHE A 224 26.52 25.94 -13.98
N GLY A 225 27.06 24.74 -13.79
CA GLY A 225 28.49 24.45 -13.76
C GLY A 225 29.22 24.52 -15.11
N TRP A 226 28.56 24.94 -16.20
CA TRP A 226 29.17 25.01 -17.53
C TRP A 226 29.95 26.32 -17.76
N SER A 227 29.64 27.38 -17.01
CA SER A 227 30.40 28.64 -17.08
C SER A 227 31.65 28.60 -16.19
N ASP A 228 32.74 29.24 -16.61
CA ASP A 228 33.99 29.24 -15.85
C ASP A 228 33.87 29.91 -14.48
N GLN A 229 33.01 30.94 -14.38
CA GLN A 229 32.67 31.59 -13.10
C GLN A 229 31.92 30.65 -12.14
N ALA A 230 31.03 29.80 -12.65
CA ALA A 230 30.28 28.86 -11.83
C ALA A 230 31.09 27.62 -11.44
N LYS A 231 32.05 27.19 -12.27
CA LYS A 231 33.01 26.13 -11.90
C LYS A 231 33.79 26.48 -10.64
N ALA A 232 34.20 27.75 -10.51
CA ALA A 232 34.89 28.25 -9.32
C ALA A 232 34.02 28.23 -8.04
N LYS A 233 32.69 28.21 -8.18
CA LYS A 233 31.73 28.19 -7.06
C LYS A 233 30.97 26.85 -6.94
N LYS A 234 31.46 25.80 -7.59
CA LYS A 234 30.79 24.51 -7.66
C LYS A 234 30.58 23.88 -6.28
N ASP A 235 31.57 24.02 -5.40
CA ASP A 235 31.51 23.46 -4.04
C ASP A 235 30.48 24.19 -3.18
N GLU A 236 30.39 25.52 -3.28
CA GLU A 236 29.35 26.33 -2.61
C GLU A 236 27.95 25.90 -3.07
N MET A 237 27.73 25.77 -4.39
CA MET A 237 26.43 25.33 -4.93
C MET A 237 26.07 23.92 -4.46
N THR A 238 27.04 23.01 -4.44
CA THR A 238 26.84 21.62 -4.02
C THR A 238 26.49 21.54 -2.53
N THR A 239 27.17 22.34 -1.71
CA THR A 239 26.95 22.44 -0.26
C THR A 239 25.52 22.87 0.07
N VAL A 240 24.97 23.83 -0.70
CA VAL A 240 23.58 24.29 -0.53
C VAL A 240 22.57 23.29 -1.11
N PHE A 241 22.85 22.73 -2.29
CA PHE A 241 21.87 21.91 -3.00
C PHE A 241 21.72 20.49 -2.45
N GLN A 242 22.81 19.80 -2.09
CA GLN A 242 22.73 18.39 -1.71
C GLN A 242 21.80 18.11 -0.52
N PRO A 243 21.79 18.91 0.57
CA PRO A 243 20.86 18.70 1.67
C PRO A 243 19.40 18.78 1.22
N LEU A 244 19.06 19.81 0.43
CA LEU A 244 17.72 19.98 -0.14
C LEU A 244 17.35 18.80 -1.04
N ARG A 245 18.29 18.34 -1.85
CA ARG A 245 18.09 17.23 -2.77
C ARG A 245 17.84 15.89 -2.06
N ARG A 246 18.52 15.65 -0.94
CA ARG A 246 18.34 14.46 -0.10
C ARG A 246 16.99 14.46 0.62
N ALA A 247 16.49 15.64 1.01
CA ALA A 247 15.16 15.77 1.62
C ALA A 247 14.00 15.53 0.64
N MET A 248 14.25 15.61 -0.68
CA MET A 248 13.22 15.38 -1.69
C MET A 248 13.04 13.88 -2.00
N SER A 249 11.82 13.37 -1.77
CA SER A 249 11.46 12.00 -2.12
C SER A 249 10.90 11.88 -3.53
N SER A 250 11.19 10.74 -4.16
CA SER A 250 10.56 10.35 -5.43
C SER A 250 9.27 9.55 -5.23
N SER A 251 9.01 9.01 -4.04
CA SER A 251 7.77 8.29 -3.76
C SER A 251 6.59 9.24 -3.67
N ALA A 252 5.45 8.83 -4.22
CA ALA A 252 4.16 9.45 -3.95
C ALA A 252 3.69 9.03 -2.54
N SER A 253 3.16 9.98 -1.77
CA SER A 253 2.76 9.78 -0.37
C SER A 253 1.25 9.66 -0.18
N VAL A 254 0.50 9.45 -1.27
CA VAL A 254 -0.97 9.43 -1.22
C VAL A 254 -1.45 8.00 -0.96
N THR A 255 -2.32 7.85 0.03
CA THR A 255 -2.85 6.57 0.49
C THR A 255 -4.37 6.52 0.34
N VAL A 256 -4.95 5.33 0.47
CA VAL A 256 -6.42 5.17 0.50
C VAL A 256 -7.03 5.91 1.68
N ALA A 257 -6.31 6.03 2.80
CA ALA A 257 -6.75 6.82 3.95
C ALA A 257 -6.92 8.30 3.59
N ASP A 258 -6.03 8.87 2.77
CA ASP A 258 -6.16 10.25 2.28
C ASP A 258 -7.40 10.43 1.41
N VAL A 259 -7.75 9.41 0.60
CA VAL A 259 -8.99 9.42 -0.20
C VAL A 259 -10.23 9.45 0.71
N ILE A 260 -10.22 8.71 1.82
CA ILE A 260 -11.33 8.70 2.79
C ILE A 260 -11.40 10.03 3.56
N ALA A 261 -10.23 10.58 3.93
CA ALA A 261 -10.13 11.84 4.64
C ALA A 261 -10.47 13.05 3.77
N SER A 262 -10.43 12.90 2.44
CA SER A 262 -10.63 13.99 1.48
C SER A 262 -11.96 14.74 1.65
N ARG A 263 -11.88 16.07 1.52
CA ARG A 263 -13.00 17.01 1.69
C ARG A 263 -13.11 17.95 0.50
N THR A 264 -14.24 18.65 0.39
CA THR A 264 -14.55 19.55 -0.74
C THR A 264 -13.61 20.73 -0.90
N ASP A 265 -12.85 21.08 0.13
CA ASP A 265 -11.81 22.10 0.10
C ASP A 265 -10.67 21.75 -0.87
N LEU A 266 -10.33 20.47 -1.04
CA LEU A 266 -9.34 20.00 -2.01
C LEU A 266 -9.69 20.34 -3.47
N LEU A 267 -10.99 20.54 -3.77
CA LEU A 267 -11.43 20.96 -5.10
C LEU A 267 -11.17 22.45 -5.36
N ARG A 268 -10.84 23.23 -4.33
CA ARG A 268 -10.49 24.65 -4.48
C ARG A 268 -9.06 24.75 -4.97
N GLN A 269 -8.89 24.92 -6.28
CA GLN A 269 -7.59 25.21 -6.86
C GLN A 269 -7.29 26.72 -6.78
N PRO A 270 -6.38 27.16 -5.90
CA PRO A 270 -5.97 28.56 -5.88
C PRO A 270 -5.25 28.90 -7.18
N ARG A 271 -5.41 30.14 -7.66
CA ARG A 271 -4.62 30.62 -8.80
C ARG A 271 -3.15 30.61 -8.41
N THR A 272 -2.31 30.03 -9.26
CA THR A 272 -0.84 30.05 -9.11
C THR A 272 -0.27 31.47 -9.11
N SER A 273 -1.01 32.44 -9.65
CA SER A 273 -0.67 33.86 -9.64
C SER A 273 -1.18 34.62 -8.40
N SER A 274 -1.79 33.95 -7.42
CA SER A 274 -2.32 34.60 -6.22
C SER A 274 -1.21 35.23 -5.39
N GLY A 275 -1.54 36.26 -4.61
CA GLY A 275 -0.57 36.99 -3.78
C GLY A 275 0.18 36.07 -2.82
N ALA A 276 -0.52 35.13 -2.17
CA ALA A 276 0.06 34.18 -1.23
C ALA A 276 1.08 33.22 -1.88
N GLU A 277 0.79 32.73 -3.08
CA GLU A 277 1.74 31.86 -3.81
C GLU A 277 2.89 32.66 -4.42
N ARG A 278 2.63 33.88 -4.86
CA ARG A 278 3.67 34.81 -5.36
C ARG A 278 4.62 35.25 -4.26
N GLU A 279 4.15 35.42 -3.03
CA GLU A 279 4.99 35.79 -1.90
C GLU A 279 6.10 34.76 -1.66
N LYS A 280 5.75 33.48 -1.71
CA LYS A 280 6.69 32.35 -1.55
C LYS A 280 7.66 32.17 -2.73
N THR A 281 7.30 32.68 -3.91
CA THR A 281 8.10 32.55 -5.14
C THR A 281 8.77 33.87 -5.56
N LYS A 282 8.68 34.91 -4.73
CA LYS A 282 9.25 36.24 -5.00
C LYS A 282 10.76 36.19 -4.80
N CYS A 283 11.53 36.19 -5.90
CA CYS A 283 12.98 36.37 -5.85
C CYS A 283 13.38 37.79 -6.29
N ALA A 284 14.60 38.21 -5.94
CA ALA A 284 15.14 39.51 -6.35
C ALA A 284 15.17 39.67 -7.89
N ILE A 285 15.38 38.57 -8.62
CA ILE A 285 15.40 38.53 -10.08
C ILE A 285 14.01 38.82 -10.67
N ASN A 286 12.92 38.34 -10.04
CA ASN A 286 11.55 38.62 -10.48
C ASN A 286 11.14 40.09 -10.34
N ARG A 287 11.96 40.92 -9.67
CA ARG A 287 11.75 42.38 -9.52
C ARG A 287 12.55 43.21 -10.51
N VAL A 288 13.45 42.58 -11.27
CA VAL A 288 14.25 43.28 -12.28
C VAL A 288 13.39 43.41 -13.54
N LEU A 289 13.07 44.65 -13.92
CA LEU A 289 12.44 44.93 -15.21
C LEU A 289 13.45 44.56 -16.31
N MET A 290 13.26 43.42 -16.96
CA MET A 290 14.07 43.07 -18.12
C MET A 290 13.81 44.14 -19.19
N GLY A 291 14.88 44.75 -19.70
CA GLY A 291 14.80 45.72 -20.78
C GLY A 291 14.17 45.12 -22.05
N LYS A 292 14.12 45.90 -23.14
CA LYS A 292 13.52 45.48 -24.41
C LYS A 292 14.18 44.19 -24.92
N VAL A 293 13.55 43.03 -24.65
CA VAL A 293 14.06 41.71 -25.05
C VAL A 293 13.92 41.61 -26.58
N PRO A 294 15.00 41.42 -27.34
CA PRO A 294 14.92 41.21 -28.78
C PRO A 294 14.05 39.99 -29.08
N ASP A 295 13.23 40.07 -30.12
CA ASP A 295 12.36 38.97 -30.51
C ASP A 295 13.20 37.72 -30.80
N ARG A 296 12.93 36.63 -30.08
CA ARG A 296 13.66 35.37 -30.21
C ARG A 296 13.10 34.48 -31.32
N GLY A 297 12.15 35.00 -32.11
CA GLY A 297 11.50 34.27 -33.18
C GLY A 297 10.59 33.16 -32.66
N GLY A 298 10.05 32.36 -33.57
CA GLY A 298 9.16 31.23 -33.24
C GLY A 298 7.69 31.62 -33.07
N ARG A 299 7.30 32.87 -33.36
CA ARG A 299 5.87 33.20 -33.54
C ARG A 299 5.38 32.48 -34.80
N PRO A 300 4.38 31.60 -34.72
CA PRO A 300 3.85 30.89 -35.89
C PRO A 300 3.37 31.86 -36.98
N SER A 301 2.96 33.07 -36.61
CA SER A 301 2.55 34.14 -37.52
C SER A 301 3.69 34.83 -38.27
N THR A 302 4.95 34.63 -37.87
CA THR A 302 6.14 35.23 -38.52
C THR A 302 6.95 34.21 -39.31
N MET A 303 6.61 32.92 -39.24
CA MET A 303 7.21 31.89 -40.08
C MET A 303 6.50 31.89 -41.42
N ASN A 304 7.25 32.09 -42.50
CA ASN A 304 6.74 31.82 -43.84
C ASN A 304 6.39 30.33 -43.91
N PRO A 305 5.19 29.96 -44.41
CA PRO A 305 4.88 28.56 -44.64
C PRO A 305 5.95 27.96 -45.55
N PRO A 306 6.40 26.72 -45.28
CA PRO A 306 7.36 26.06 -46.15
C PRO A 306 6.82 26.08 -47.58
N PRO A 307 7.70 26.26 -48.60
CA PRO A 307 7.28 26.19 -49.99
C PRO A 307 6.48 24.91 -50.22
N PRO A 308 5.32 24.95 -50.90
CA PRO A 308 4.57 23.74 -51.18
C PRO A 308 5.43 22.78 -51.99
N GLU A 309 5.86 21.68 -51.37
CA GLU A 309 6.77 20.67 -51.97
C GLU A 309 6.10 19.83 -53.07
N MET A 310 4.80 20.01 -53.31
CA MET A 310 4.08 19.33 -54.38
C MET A 310 3.53 20.34 -55.40
N PRO A 311 3.81 20.17 -56.70
CA PRO A 311 3.08 20.92 -57.72
C PRO A 311 1.58 20.60 -57.59
N SER A 312 0.75 21.64 -57.67
CA SER A 312 -0.71 21.52 -57.61
C SER A 312 -1.17 20.38 -58.51
N PHE A 313 -1.90 19.41 -57.98
CA PHE A 313 -2.54 18.35 -58.77
C PHE A 313 -3.30 18.99 -59.93
N ARG A 314 -2.73 18.95 -61.14
CA ARG A 314 -3.43 19.38 -62.34
C ARG A 314 -4.49 18.33 -62.61
N LYS A 315 -5.76 18.74 -62.58
CA LYS A 315 -6.87 17.91 -63.07
C LYS A 315 -6.52 17.51 -64.51
N ARG A 316 -6.52 16.20 -64.80
CA ARG A 316 -6.31 15.71 -66.16
C ARG A 316 -7.39 16.32 -67.05
N GLU A 317 -7.00 17.05 -68.09
CA GLU A 317 -7.96 17.61 -69.05
C GLU A 317 -8.76 16.45 -69.65
N GLU A 318 -10.08 16.48 -69.45
CA GLU A 318 -10.97 15.60 -70.20
C GLU A 318 -10.90 16.03 -71.66
N ALA A 319 -10.58 15.10 -72.56
CA ALA A 319 -10.60 15.35 -73.99
C ALA A 319 -11.97 15.94 -74.39
N PRO A 320 -12.01 16.97 -75.26
CA PRO A 320 -13.25 17.66 -75.60
C PRO A 320 -14.28 16.68 -76.17
N LYS A 321 -15.43 16.58 -75.50
CA LYS A 321 -16.56 15.69 -75.85
C LYS A 321 -17.32 16.08 -77.12
N ASN A 322 -16.77 16.95 -77.97
CA ASN A 322 -17.40 17.43 -79.21
C ASN A 322 -16.60 17.13 -80.48
N GLN A 323 -16.04 15.94 -80.57
CA GLN A 323 -15.78 15.33 -81.87
C GLN A 323 -16.51 13.99 -81.94
N ARG A 324 -17.81 14.05 -82.27
CA ARG A 324 -18.41 12.94 -82.99
C ARG A 324 -17.82 12.94 -84.41
N PRO A 325 -17.24 11.83 -84.87
CA PRO A 325 -16.71 11.72 -86.22
C PRO A 325 -17.88 11.59 -87.19
N HIS A 326 -17.93 12.47 -88.19
CA HIS A 326 -18.69 12.22 -89.40
C HIS A 326 -17.69 11.91 -90.52
N SER A 327 -17.29 10.65 -90.60
CA SER A 327 -17.03 10.03 -91.90
C SER A 327 -17.62 8.62 -91.88
N SER A 328 -18.57 8.46 -92.78
CA SER A 328 -19.27 7.22 -93.11
C SER A 328 -18.31 6.07 -93.38
N ARG A 329 -18.73 4.83 -93.11
CA ARG A 329 -18.81 3.68 -94.07
C ARG A 329 -18.57 2.32 -93.41
N GLY A 330 -19.58 1.44 -93.48
CA GLY A 330 -19.51 -0.02 -93.30
C GLY A 330 -19.40 -0.47 -91.85
N GLY A 331 -20.12 -1.45 -91.33
CA GLY A 331 -20.66 -2.68 -91.89
C GLY A 331 -20.57 -3.76 -90.77
N PRO A 332 -21.37 -4.84 -90.80
CA PRO A 332 -22.08 -5.32 -89.61
C PRO A 332 -21.52 -6.62 -88.99
N GLY A 333 -21.89 -6.88 -87.73
CA GLY A 333 -21.78 -8.19 -87.06
C GLY A 333 -20.96 -8.10 -85.78
N GLY A 334 -21.30 -8.73 -84.66
CA GLY A 334 -22.34 -9.68 -84.32
C GLY A 334 -21.98 -10.31 -82.96
N ARG A 335 -23.00 -10.53 -82.12
CA ARG A 335 -23.17 -11.61 -81.11
C ARG A 335 -22.01 -12.00 -80.16
N GLY A 336 -22.35 -12.07 -78.86
CA GLY A 336 -21.77 -13.00 -77.87
C GLY A 336 -21.61 -12.35 -76.49
N ARG A 337 -22.49 -12.59 -75.49
CA ARG A 337 -22.60 -13.74 -74.55
C ARG A 337 -21.34 -14.03 -73.70
N GLY A 338 -21.56 -14.16 -72.38
CA GLY A 338 -20.65 -14.75 -71.38
C GLY A 338 -20.10 -13.67 -70.43
N GLY A 339 -20.27 -13.71 -69.10
CA GLY A 339 -20.35 -14.84 -68.18
C GLY A 339 -19.08 -14.83 -67.32
N GLY A 340 -19.19 -14.79 -65.98
CA GLY A 340 -17.99 -14.89 -65.13
C GLY A 340 -18.17 -14.47 -63.68
N ARG A 341 -18.60 -15.45 -62.86
CA ARG A 341 -18.49 -15.45 -61.40
C ARG A 341 -17.03 -15.55 -60.95
N GLY A 342 -16.76 -15.06 -59.74
CA GLY A 342 -15.58 -15.37 -58.93
C GLY A 342 -14.62 -14.18 -58.86
N GLY A 343 -14.13 -13.72 -57.72
CA GLY A 343 -14.18 -14.21 -56.35
C GLY A 343 -13.01 -13.55 -55.60
N ARG A 344 -13.24 -13.21 -54.34
CA ARG A 344 -12.25 -12.89 -53.28
C ARG A 344 -11.35 -11.67 -53.48
N GLY A 345 -11.40 -10.76 -52.49
CA GLY A 345 -10.20 -10.01 -52.11
C GLY A 345 -10.41 -8.69 -51.38
N GLY A 346 -10.77 -8.75 -50.10
CA GLY A 346 -10.02 -8.03 -49.05
C GLY A 346 -10.14 -6.51 -48.88
N LYS A 347 -10.66 -6.16 -47.70
CA LYS A 347 -10.34 -4.98 -46.85
C LYS A 347 -10.86 -3.60 -47.31
N VAL A 348 -11.21 -2.64 -46.46
CA VAL A 348 -11.72 -2.48 -45.07
C VAL A 348 -11.85 -0.95 -44.93
N GLN A 349 -12.93 -0.47 -44.29
CA GLN A 349 -13.17 0.90 -43.74
C GLN A 349 -13.16 2.09 -44.72
N GLY A 350 -14.09 3.03 -44.72
CA GLY A 350 -15.25 3.43 -43.90
C GLY A 350 -15.65 4.81 -44.46
N GLY A 351 -16.90 5.12 -44.82
CA GLY A 351 -18.00 5.41 -43.88
C GLY A 351 -17.51 6.44 -42.86
N TRP A 352 -17.88 7.72 -42.88
CA TRP A 352 -19.25 8.25 -42.78
C TRP A 352 -19.34 9.68 -43.36
N GLY A 353 -20.37 9.92 -44.19
CA GLY A 353 -21.01 11.24 -44.31
C GLY A 353 -21.78 11.56 -43.01
N GLY A 354 -22.01 12.81 -42.62
CA GLY A 354 -22.60 13.87 -43.42
C GLY A 354 -24.05 13.97 -42.99
N ASP A 355 -24.37 15.02 -42.23
CA ASP A 355 -25.71 15.60 -41.93
C ASP A 355 -25.52 16.50 -40.69
N ASP A 356 -26.08 17.70 -40.52
CA ASP A 356 -26.79 18.64 -41.37
C ASP A 356 -27.08 19.88 -40.46
N ARG A 357 -27.50 21.00 -41.06
CA ARG A 357 -27.97 22.28 -40.46
C ARG A 357 -26.84 23.28 -40.12
N GLY A 358 -26.59 24.33 -40.92
CA GLY A 358 -27.55 25.37 -41.34
C GLY A 358 -27.92 26.22 -40.11
N GLY A 359 -27.55 27.49 -39.95
CA GLY A 359 -27.23 28.56 -40.87
C GLY A 359 -28.02 29.78 -40.40
N ARG A 360 -27.35 30.87 -40.00
CA ARG A 360 -27.89 32.25 -40.03
C ARG A 360 -26.76 33.24 -39.73
N GLY A 361 -26.45 34.04 -40.75
CA GLY A 361 -25.47 35.12 -40.68
C GLY A 361 -26.01 36.39 -40.02
N GLY A 362 -25.10 37.33 -39.83
CA GLY A 362 -25.37 38.70 -39.42
C GLY A 362 -24.06 39.51 -39.44
N HIS A 363 -23.80 40.18 -40.57
CA HIS A 363 -22.76 41.20 -40.69
C HIS A 363 -23.06 42.40 -39.79
N GLY A 364 -22.05 42.97 -39.13
CA GLY A 364 -22.22 44.21 -38.38
C GLY A 364 -20.94 44.78 -37.75
N LYS A 365 -20.19 45.54 -38.56
CA LYS A 365 -19.49 46.80 -38.26
C LYS A 365 -18.60 46.93 -37.00
N TRP A 366 -17.35 47.30 -37.29
CA TRP A 366 -16.39 48.00 -36.44
C TRP A 366 -16.97 49.25 -35.78
N GLY A 367 -16.64 49.45 -34.50
CA GLY A 367 -16.88 50.70 -33.77
C GLY A 367 -16.28 50.62 -32.36
N GLY A 368 -15.18 51.34 -32.12
CA GLY A 368 -14.60 51.49 -30.79
C GLY A 368 -15.49 52.31 -29.84
N GLY A 369 -15.33 52.08 -28.54
CA GLY A 369 -16.02 52.83 -27.51
C GLY A 369 -15.61 52.42 -26.10
N ARG A 370 -14.77 53.25 -25.48
CA ARG A 370 -14.55 53.32 -24.03
C ARG A 370 -15.89 53.55 -23.31
N GLY A 371 -16.06 52.97 -22.12
CA GLY A 371 -17.09 53.40 -21.17
C GLY A 371 -17.50 52.29 -20.22
N GLY A 372 -17.21 52.45 -18.92
CA GLY A 372 -17.45 51.43 -17.90
C GLY A 372 -18.86 51.38 -17.34
N HIS A 373 -19.16 50.26 -16.67
CA HIS A 373 -20.10 50.10 -15.54
C HIS A 373 -19.71 48.78 -14.85
N ARG A 374 -19.27 48.81 -13.58
CA ARG A 374 -20.06 48.45 -12.38
C ARG A 374 -20.90 47.16 -12.54
N ASN A 375 -20.44 46.09 -11.89
CA ASN A 375 -21.22 44.98 -11.32
C ASN A 375 -20.36 44.47 -10.15
N GLU A 376 -20.61 44.86 -8.91
CA GLU A 376 -21.55 44.24 -7.96
C GLU A 376 -21.37 42.71 -7.83
N ASN A 377 -20.57 42.33 -6.82
CA ASN A 377 -20.52 40.99 -6.24
C ASN A 377 -21.72 40.81 -5.29
N PRO A 378 -22.50 39.72 -5.38
CA PRO A 378 -23.65 39.50 -4.51
C PRO A 378 -23.33 38.64 -3.27
N PHE A 379 -22.10 38.66 -2.74
CA PHE A 379 -21.77 38.00 -1.48
C PHE A 379 -20.64 38.72 -0.74
N GLY A 380 -20.92 39.19 0.49
CA GLY A 380 -19.91 39.57 1.48
C GLY A 380 -20.08 40.97 2.07
N GLN A 381 -20.85 41.05 3.15
CA GLN A 381 -20.79 42.15 4.12
C GLN A 381 -19.40 42.25 4.76
N GLY A 382 -19.05 43.46 5.18
CA GLY A 382 -17.68 43.86 5.44
C GLY A 382 -17.12 43.50 6.81
N GLU A 383 -15.80 43.37 6.82
CA GLU A 383 -14.96 43.75 7.96
C GLU A 383 -13.86 44.68 7.42
N LYS A 384 -13.82 45.91 7.92
CA LYS A 384 -12.83 46.92 7.57
C LYS A 384 -11.56 46.64 8.37
N SER A 385 -10.53 46.11 7.71
CA SER A 385 -9.15 46.21 8.20
C SER A 385 -8.33 47.05 7.23
N HIS A 386 -7.70 48.10 7.75
CA HIS A 386 -6.84 49.01 7.01
C HIS A 386 -5.56 48.28 6.59
N GLY A 387 -5.42 47.96 5.31
CA GLY A 387 -4.20 47.45 4.72
C GLY A 387 -3.97 48.08 3.35
N HIS A 388 -2.79 48.71 3.19
CA HIS A 388 -2.33 49.35 1.97
C HIS A 388 -2.65 48.51 0.71
N ARG A 389 -3.44 49.08 -0.21
CA ARG A 389 -3.58 48.56 -1.57
C ARG A 389 -2.41 49.03 -2.41
N ASP A 390 -1.41 48.19 -2.57
CA ASP A 390 -0.43 48.36 -3.65
C ASP A 390 -1.08 47.94 -4.97
N VAL A 391 -1.35 48.93 -5.80
CA VAL A 391 -1.83 48.77 -7.18
C VAL A 391 -0.63 48.41 -8.06
N TYR A 392 -0.60 47.18 -8.57
CA TYR A 392 0.37 46.78 -9.59
C TYR A 392 -0.19 47.14 -10.97
N TYR A 393 0.47 48.08 -11.66
CA TYR A 393 0.32 48.21 -13.10
C TYR A 393 1.07 47.07 -13.81
N SER A 394 0.42 46.56 -14.84
CA SER A 394 0.80 45.46 -15.73
C SER A 394 2.12 45.64 -16.44
#